data_AF-A0A183FHP1-F1
#
_entry.id   AF-A0A183FHP1-F1
#
_cell.length_a   1.000
_cell.length_b   1.000
_cell.length_c   1.000
_cell.angle_alpha   90.00
_cell.angle_beta   90.00
_cell.angle_gamma   90.00
#
_symmetry.space_group_name_H-M   'P 1'
#
loop_
_entity.id
_entity.type
_entity.pdbx_description
1 polymer ?
#
loop_
_entity_poly.entity_id
_entity_poly.type
_entity_poly.pdbx_seq_one_letter_code
_entity_poly.pdbx_strand_id
1 'polypeptide(L)'
;MLITVNLLDDVLYSEAALPVFLAIRSLIAEYQNAMTIMSKYGKPDIFMTFTCNPSWEEITMNLDPNQIVSDQPELVACGFSLKVKALCYELFKMKVLDEVSAYIYVSEFQKRGLPHMHMLITLKDGWKVNMAAQVDSLISVEKILSSSTLFR
;
A
#
# COMPACT_ATOMS: atom_id res chain seq x y z
N MET A 1 -2.51 9.17 -9.50
CA MET A 1 -3.16 8.57 -8.32
C MET A 1 -3.89 7.32 -8.81
N LEU A 2 -3.33 6.16 -8.50
CA LEU A 2 -3.93 4.84 -8.71
C LEU A 2 -4.60 4.46 -7.39
N ILE A 3 -5.93 4.39 -7.38
CA ILE A 3 -6.69 3.86 -6.25
C ILE A 3 -6.89 2.37 -6.54
N THR A 4 -6.44 1.49 -5.65
CA THR A 4 -6.68 0.05 -5.74
C THR A 4 -7.51 -0.37 -4.54
N VAL A 5 -8.75 -0.75 -4.79
CA VAL A 5 -9.69 -1.20 -3.77
C VAL A 5 -9.79 -2.72 -3.85
N ASN A 6 -9.30 -3.43 -2.83
CA ASN A 6 -9.37 -4.90 -2.76
C ASN A 6 -10.18 -5.33 -1.54
N LEU A 7 -11.23 -6.13 -1.76
CA LEU A 7 -12.00 -6.79 -0.70
C LEU A 7 -11.51 -8.23 -0.54
N LEU A 8 -11.33 -8.68 0.71
CA LEU A 8 -10.77 -10.00 1.01
C LEU A 8 -11.67 -11.18 0.63
N ASP A 9 -12.97 -10.94 0.41
CA ASP A 9 -13.94 -12.00 0.13
C ASP A 9 -14.52 -12.01 -1.29
N ASP A 10 -14.14 -11.08 -2.17
CA ASP A 10 -14.51 -11.13 -3.59
C ASP A 10 -13.34 -10.64 -4.45
N VAL A 11 -12.75 -11.58 -5.19
CA VAL A 11 -11.66 -11.34 -6.14
C VAL A 11 -12.15 -10.42 -7.25
N LEU A 12 -11.69 -9.17 -7.23
CA LEU A 12 -11.68 -8.30 -8.40
C LEU A 12 -10.26 -7.74 -8.56
N TYR A 13 -9.45 -8.49 -9.30
CA TYR A 13 -8.21 -7.99 -9.87
C TYR A 13 -8.52 -6.79 -10.76
N SER A 14 -8.07 -5.60 -10.35
CA SER A 14 -7.86 -4.49 -11.26
C SER A 14 -6.35 -4.32 -11.44
N GLU A 15 -5.79 -5.06 -12.39
CA GLU A 15 -4.54 -4.63 -13.04
C GLU A 15 -4.91 -3.49 -13.99
N ALA A 16 -4.76 -2.26 -13.53
CA ALA A 16 -4.71 -1.11 -14.42
C ALA A 16 -3.28 -0.59 -14.45
N ALA A 17 -2.71 -0.71 -15.65
CA ALA A 17 -1.36 -0.41 -16.08
C ALA A 17 -0.88 1.00 -15.72
N LEU A 18 0.43 1.21 -15.95
CA LEU A 18 1.23 2.44 -16.00
C LEU A 18 0.49 3.80 -15.92
N PRO A 19 1.14 4.83 -15.33
CA PRO A 19 0.48 6.07 -14.92
C PRO A 19 -0.02 6.87 -16.13
N VAL A 20 -1.24 6.60 -16.59
CA VAL A 20 -1.88 7.36 -17.66
C VAL A 20 -3.28 7.78 -17.20
N PHE A 21 -3.35 9.05 -16.80
CA PHE A 21 -4.53 9.92 -16.77
C PHE A 21 -5.85 9.29 -16.26
N LEU A 22 -6.09 9.38 -14.95
CA LEU A 22 -7.38 9.06 -14.35
C LEU A 22 -8.42 10.11 -14.81
N ALA A 23 -9.36 9.73 -15.67
CA ALA A 23 -10.49 10.61 -16.02
C ALA A 23 -11.31 10.91 -14.75
N ILE A 24 -11.81 12.14 -14.60
CA ILE A 24 -12.55 12.61 -13.40
C ILE A 24 -13.67 11.64 -12.98
N ARG A 25 -14.33 10.99 -13.96
CA ARG A 25 -15.38 9.98 -13.69
C ARG A 25 -14.86 8.75 -12.95
N SER A 26 -13.65 8.29 -13.27
CA SER A 26 -13.02 7.15 -12.59
C SER A 26 -12.64 7.52 -11.16
N LEU A 27 -12.13 8.73 -10.92
CA LEU A 27 -11.84 9.19 -9.56
C LEU A 27 -13.08 9.21 -8.67
N ILE A 28 -14.20 9.72 -9.18
CA ILE A 28 -15.46 9.76 -8.43
C ILE A 28 -15.95 8.34 -8.11
N ALA A 29 -15.85 7.41 -9.06
CA ALA A 29 -16.23 6.03 -8.85
C ALA A 29 -15.37 5.34 -7.77
N GLU A 30 -14.04 5.50 -7.83
CA GLU A 30 -13.14 4.94 -6.82
C GLU A 30 -13.37 5.53 -5.43
N TYR A 31 -13.64 6.84 -5.35
CA TYR A 31 -14.04 7.47 -4.10
C TYR A 31 -15.37 6.90 -3.56
N GLN A 32 -16.38 6.73 -4.42
CA GLN A 32 -17.65 6.12 -4.03
C GLN A 32 -17.49 4.67 -3.57
N ASN A 33 -16.61 3.89 -4.21
CA ASN A 33 -16.26 2.54 -3.79
C ASN A 33 -15.63 2.54 -2.39
N ALA A 34 -14.64 3.41 -2.17
CA ALA A 34 -14.02 3.56 -0.87
C ALA A 34 -15.04 3.95 0.22
N MET A 35 -15.92 4.91 -0.06
CA MET A 35 -16.98 5.32 0.86
C MET A 35 -17.98 4.20 1.15
N THR A 36 -18.32 3.38 0.15
CA THR A 36 -19.20 2.21 0.34
C THR A 36 -18.58 1.20 1.30
N ILE A 37 -17.28 0.91 1.16
CA ILE A 37 -16.54 0.00 2.03
C ILE A 37 -16.50 0.56 3.46
N MET A 38 -16.16 1.83 3.59
CA MET A 38 -16.12 2.52 4.88
C MET A 38 -17.49 2.56 5.57
N SER A 39 -18.57 2.69 4.81
CA SER A 39 -19.94 2.61 5.33
C SER A 39 -20.29 1.19 5.82
N LYS A 40 -19.84 0.16 5.08
CA LYS A 40 -20.12 -1.24 5.41
C LYS A 40 -19.31 -1.77 6.60
N TYR A 41 -18.02 -1.46 6.65
CA TYR A 41 -17.08 -2.01 7.65
C TYR A 41 -16.77 -1.03 8.78
N GLY A 42 -17.17 0.23 8.66
CA GLY A 42 -16.95 1.26 9.66
C GLY A 42 -15.63 2.03 9.46
N LYS A 43 -15.29 2.83 10.46
CA LYS A 43 -14.08 3.67 10.49
C LYS A 43 -12.81 2.79 10.44
N PRO A 44 -11.71 3.22 9.78
CA PRO A 44 -10.47 2.46 9.77
C PRO A 44 -9.77 2.62 11.12
N ASP A 45 -9.13 1.54 11.54
CA ASP A 45 -8.39 1.47 12.80
C ASP A 45 -6.92 1.86 12.61
N ILE A 46 -6.34 1.52 11.45
CA ILE A 46 -4.93 1.76 11.14
C ILE A 46 -4.82 2.59 9.85
N PHE A 47 -3.98 3.61 9.90
CA PHE A 47 -3.49 4.33 8.74
C PHE A 47 -2.00 4.07 8.56
N MET A 48 -1.64 3.55 7.40
CA MET A 48 -0.27 3.20 7.05
C MET A 48 0.18 4.01 5.83
N THR A 49 1.41 4.50 5.89
CA THR A 49 2.09 5.12 4.75
C THR A 49 3.32 4.31 4.39
N PHE A 50 3.45 3.98 3.10
CA PHE A 50 4.62 3.33 2.54
C PHE A 50 5.21 4.21 1.45
N THR A 51 6.47 4.59 1.59
CA THR A 51 7.15 5.51 0.68
C THR A 51 8.25 4.78 -0.07
N CYS A 52 8.36 5.04 -1.38
CA CYS A 52 9.44 4.47 -2.18
C CYS A 52 10.82 4.97 -1.71
N ASN A 53 11.78 4.05 -1.61
CA ASN A 53 13.17 4.39 -1.44
C ASN A 53 13.90 4.20 -2.78
N PRO A 54 14.47 5.27 -3.37
CA PRO A 54 15.19 5.19 -4.64
C PRO A 54 16.49 4.37 -4.55
N SER A 55 16.97 4.08 -3.34
CA SER A 55 18.21 3.36 -3.09
C SER A 55 18.05 1.84 -3.08
N TRP A 56 16.83 1.33 -3.29
CA TRP A 56 16.58 -0.12 -3.33
C TRP A 56 17.40 -0.79 -4.44
N GLU A 57 17.93 -1.97 -4.13
CA GLU A 57 18.75 -2.76 -5.06
C GLU A 57 18.01 -3.08 -6.36
N GLU A 58 16.70 -3.35 -6.28
CA GLU A 58 15.87 -3.63 -7.46
C GLU A 58 15.79 -2.45 -8.43
N ILE A 59 15.94 -1.22 -7.94
CA ILE A 59 15.98 -0.01 -8.76
C ILE A 59 17.42 0.22 -9.24
N THR A 60 18.39 0.20 -8.33
CA THR A 60 19.77 0.58 -8.64
C THR A 60 20.51 -0.42 -9.54
N MET A 61 20.24 -1.73 -9.42
CA MET A 61 20.85 -2.76 -10.26
C MET A 61 20.36 -2.75 -11.72
N ASN A 62 19.18 -2.16 -11.97
CA ASN A 62 18.55 -2.11 -13.29
C ASN A 62 18.68 -0.73 -13.96
N LEU A 63 19.46 0.19 -13.38
CA LEU A 63 19.80 1.47 -14.01
C LEU A 63 20.92 1.29 -15.04
N ASP A 64 20.81 1.99 -16.16
CA ASP A 64 21.89 2.03 -17.13
C ASP A 64 23.10 2.81 -16.58
N PRO A 65 24.33 2.51 -17.06
CA PRO A 65 25.50 3.29 -16.72
C PRO A 65 25.28 4.77 -17.07
N ASN A 66 25.34 5.65 -16.06
CA ASN A 66 25.14 7.11 -16.10
C ASN A 66 23.70 7.65 -16.00
N GLN A 67 22.68 6.82 -15.80
CA GLN A 67 21.34 7.32 -15.49
C GLN A 67 21.13 7.54 -14.00
N ILE A 68 20.31 8.55 -13.66
CA ILE A 68 19.82 8.73 -12.28
C ILE A 68 18.41 8.14 -12.14
N VAL A 69 18.03 7.77 -10.91
CA VAL A 69 16.72 7.17 -10.59
C VAL A 69 15.54 8.01 -11.14
N SER A 70 15.69 9.33 -11.13
CA SER A 70 14.67 10.26 -11.65
C SER A 70 14.46 10.17 -13.16
N ASP A 71 15.42 9.64 -13.92
CA ASP A 71 15.34 9.49 -15.38
C ASP A 71 14.53 8.25 -15.78
N GLN A 72 14.35 7.29 -14.87
CA GLN A 72 13.60 6.05 -15.08
C GLN A 72 12.38 5.94 -14.14
N PRO A 73 11.36 6.81 -14.28
CA PRO A 73 10.17 6.78 -13.41
C PRO A 73 9.39 5.46 -13.51
N GLU A 74 9.44 4.77 -14.66
CA GLU A 74 8.80 3.47 -14.84
C GLU A 74 9.47 2.37 -14.02
N LEU A 75 10.81 2.35 -13.97
CA LEU A 75 11.56 1.40 -13.14
C LEU A 75 11.28 1.59 -11.65
N VAL A 76 11.23 2.84 -11.21
CA VAL A 76 10.85 3.21 -9.83
C VAL A 76 9.44 2.75 -9.52
N ALA A 77 8.48 2.95 -10.44
CA ALA A 77 7.11 2.49 -10.29
C ALA A 77 7.02 0.96 -10.18
N CYS A 78 7.77 0.24 -11.03
CA CYS A 78 7.85 -1.21 -11.00
C CYS A 78 8.43 -1.72 -9.67
N GLY A 79 9.59 -1.21 -9.25
CA GLY A 79 10.21 -1.56 -7.96
C GLY A 79 9.26 -1.29 -6.79
N PHE A 80 8.63 -0.12 -6.77
CA PHE A 80 7.62 0.22 -5.77
C PHE A 80 6.43 -0.73 -5.76
N SER A 81 5.89 -1.07 -6.93
CA SER A 81 4.76 -1.99 -7.04
C SER A 81 5.07 -3.39 -6.51
N LEU A 82 6.30 -3.88 -6.72
CA LEU A 82 6.76 -5.16 -6.19
C LEU A 82 6.84 -5.13 -4.67
N LYS A 83 7.40 -4.07 -4.09
CA LYS A 83 7.45 -3.90 -2.63
C LYS A 83 6.05 -3.75 -2.01
N VAL A 84 5.13 -3.02 -2.65
CA VAL A 84 3.73 -2.93 -2.19
C VAL A 84 3.04 -4.29 -2.23
N LYS A 85 3.23 -5.09 -3.29
CA LYS A 85 2.68 -6.45 -3.37
C LYS A 85 3.24 -7.35 -2.27
N ALA A 86 4.54 -7.26 -2.00
CA ALA A 86 5.17 -8.01 -0.91
C ALA A 86 4.62 -7.59 0.46
N LEU A 87 4.51 -6.28 0.71
CA LEU A 87 3.89 -5.75 1.93
C LEU A 87 2.44 -6.28 2.11
N CYS A 88 1.60 -6.18 1.08
CA CYS A 88 0.23 -6.71 1.14
C CYS A 88 0.20 -8.22 1.44
N TYR A 89 1.15 -8.98 0.89
CA TYR A 89 1.27 -10.40 1.18
C TYR A 89 1.62 -10.65 2.66
N GLU A 90 2.59 -9.94 3.21
CA GLU A 90 2.96 -10.09 4.63
C GLU A 90 1.79 -9.67 5.55
N LEU A 91 1.19 -8.51 5.30
CA LEU A 91 0.10 -7.99 6.13
C LEU A 91 -1.12 -8.91 6.14
N PHE A 92 -1.57 -9.38 4.96
CA PHE A 92 -2.87 -10.03 4.83
C PHE A 92 -2.81 -11.54 4.61
N LYS A 93 -1.74 -12.08 3.99
CA LYS A 93 -1.58 -13.54 3.80
C LYS A 93 -0.83 -14.18 4.96
N MET A 94 0.22 -13.54 5.46
CA MET A 94 0.91 -14.03 6.66
C MET A 94 0.24 -13.60 7.97
N LYS A 95 -0.85 -12.83 7.87
CA LYS A 95 -1.68 -12.36 9.00
C LYS A 95 -0.87 -11.62 10.07
N VAL A 96 0.08 -10.79 9.63
CA VAL A 96 0.91 -9.98 10.54
C VAL A 96 0.06 -8.96 11.33
N LEU A 97 -1.04 -8.47 10.74
CA LEU A 97 -2.01 -7.58 11.39
C LEU A 97 -3.26 -8.32 11.89
N ASP A 98 -3.14 -9.62 12.16
CA ASP A 98 -4.24 -10.51 12.56
C ASP A 98 -5.45 -10.44 11.59
N GLU A 99 -6.68 -10.49 12.11
CA GLU A 99 -7.89 -10.57 11.29
C GLU A 99 -8.38 -9.19 10.84
N VAL A 100 -8.13 -8.90 9.57
CA VAL A 100 -8.58 -7.69 8.86
C VAL A 100 -9.97 -7.89 8.25
N SER A 101 -10.88 -6.94 8.48
CA SER A 101 -12.24 -6.92 7.88
C SER A 101 -12.22 -6.33 6.47
N ALA A 102 -11.48 -5.23 6.28
CA ALA A 102 -11.36 -4.52 5.02
C ALA A 102 -10.07 -3.70 4.99
N TYR A 103 -9.55 -3.46 3.79
CA TYR A 103 -8.49 -2.49 3.57
C TYR A 103 -8.68 -1.76 2.24
N ILE A 104 -8.17 -0.55 2.16
CA ILE A 104 -8.17 0.29 0.97
C ILE A 104 -6.78 0.87 0.86
N TYR A 105 -6.15 0.84 -0.31
CA TYR A 105 -4.92 1.58 -0.50
C TYR A 105 -4.90 2.37 -1.81
N VAL A 106 -4.14 3.45 -1.79
CA VAL A 106 -3.97 4.36 -2.91
C VAL A 106 -2.48 4.58 -3.10
N SER A 107 -1.99 4.42 -4.33
CA SER A 107 -0.65 4.84 -4.70
C SER A 107 -0.70 6.15 -5.50
N GLU A 108 0.12 7.11 -5.12
CA GLU A 108 0.25 8.37 -5.84
C GLU A 108 1.72 8.80 -5.94
N PHE A 109 2.01 9.62 -6.96
CA PHE A 109 3.34 10.17 -7.16
C PHE A 109 3.38 11.56 -6.53
N GLN A 110 4.31 11.79 -5.60
CA GLN A 110 4.49 13.13 -5.04
C GLN A 110 5.02 14.10 -6.09
N LYS A 111 4.90 15.40 -5.81
CA LYS A 111 5.51 16.48 -6.62
C LYS A 111 7.03 16.32 -6.83
N ARG A 112 7.70 15.46 -6.04
CA ARG A 112 9.13 15.11 -6.15
C ARG A 112 9.40 13.79 -6.89
N GLY A 113 8.39 13.19 -7.53
CA GLY A 113 8.54 12.08 -8.48
C GLY A 113 8.59 10.67 -7.88
N LEU A 114 8.67 10.51 -6.56
CA LEU A 114 8.62 9.20 -5.93
C LEU A 114 7.19 8.78 -5.61
N PRO A 115 6.83 7.50 -5.87
CA PRO A 115 5.55 6.97 -5.48
C PRO A 115 5.50 6.75 -3.97
N HIS A 116 4.33 7.01 -3.41
CA HIS A 116 3.99 6.59 -2.05
C HIS A 116 2.61 5.96 -2.07
N MET A 117 2.33 5.19 -1.04
CA MET A 117 1.09 4.49 -0.84
C MET A 117 0.52 4.87 0.53
N HIS A 118 -0.77 5.14 0.55
CA HIS A 118 -1.57 5.30 1.74
C HIS A 118 -2.53 4.12 1.84
N MET A 119 -2.56 3.45 2.99
CA MET A 119 -3.44 2.33 3.25
C MET A 119 -4.25 2.59 4.51
N LEU A 120 -5.56 2.35 4.40
CA LEU A 120 -6.51 2.32 5.49
C LEU A 120 -6.89 0.87 5.74
N ILE A 121 -6.85 0.45 7.00
CA ILE A 121 -7.15 -0.92 7.41
C ILE A 121 -8.20 -0.88 8.52
N THR A 122 -9.24 -1.69 8.36
CA THR A 122 -10.29 -1.91 9.36
C THR A 122 -10.18 -3.34 9.88
N LEU A 123 -9.98 -3.48 11.19
CA LEU A 123 -9.83 -4.77 11.87
C LEU A 123 -11.20 -5.37 12.21
N LYS A 124 -11.26 -6.69 12.47
CA LYS A 124 -12.47 -7.32 13.03
C LYS A 124 -12.69 -6.87 14.47
N ASP A 125 -13.94 -6.85 14.92
CA ASP A 125 -14.33 -6.31 16.25
C ASP A 125 -13.60 -6.95 17.44
N GLY A 126 -13.12 -8.20 17.32
CA GLY A 126 -12.30 -8.88 18.34
C GLY A 126 -10.82 -8.51 18.34
N TRP A 127 -10.35 -7.82 17.31
CA TRP A 127 -8.94 -7.48 17.07
C TRP A 127 -8.68 -5.98 17.02
N LYS A 128 -9.72 -5.16 17.24
CA LYS A 128 -9.58 -3.71 17.36
C LYS A 128 -8.62 -3.33 18.48
N VAL A 129 -7.82 -2.30 18.21
CA VAL A 129 -6.76 -1.80 19.10
C VAL A 129 -7.40 -1.00 20.23
N ASN A 130 -7.79 -1.70 21.29
CA ASN A 130 -8.44 -1.10 22.45
C ASN A 130 -7.56 -1.16 23.72
N MET A 131 -6.41 -1.85 23.65
CA MET A 131 -5.49 -2.05 24.77
C MET A 131 -4.04 -1.71 24.40
N ALA A 132 -3.27 -1.23 25.38
CA ALA A 132 -1.85 -0.90 25.23
C ALA A 132 -1.01 -2.06 24.68
N ALA A 133 -1.31 -3.30 25.09
CA ALA A 133 -0.62 -4.49 24.59
C ALA A 133 -0.78 -4.71 23.06
N GLN A 134 -1.92 -4.29 22.49
CA GLN A 134 -2.16 -4.38 21.05
C GLN A 134 -1.39 -3.30 20.29
N VAL A 135 -1.19 -2.12 20.91
CA VAL A 135 -0.32 -1.07 20.38
C VAL A 135 1.14 -1.54 20.36
N ASP A 136 1.61 -2.18 21.42
CA ASP A 136 2.97 -2.74 21.47
C ASP A 136 3.20 -3.84 20.42
N SER A 137 2.18 -4.65 20.15
CA SER A 137 2.20 -5.63 19.05
C SER A 137 2.33 -4.94 17.68
N LEU A 138 1.54 -3.88 17.44
CA LEU A 138 1.61 -3.10 16.20
C LEU A 138 2.97 -2.41 16.00
N ILE A 139 3.55 -1.84 17.06
CA ILE A 139 4.90 -1.25 17.01
C ILE A 139 5.95 -2.33 16.76
N SER A 140 5.76 -3.53 17.33
CA SER A 140 6.65 -4.67 17.07
C SER A 140 6.58 -5.11 15.61
N VAL A 141 5.38 -5.13 15.02
CA VAL A 141 5.16 -5.37 13.59
C VAL A 141 5.86 -4.32 12.74
N GLU A 142 5.71 -3.02 13.04
CA GLU A 142 6.41 -1.96 12.32
C GLU A 142 7.92 -2.17 12.34
N LYS A 143 8.47 -2.54 13.50
CA LYS A 143 9.90 -2.82 13.64
C LYS A 143 10.34 -4.06 12.86
N ILE A 144 9.52 -5.11 12.84
CA ILE A 144 9.77 -6.32 12.05
C ILE A 144 9.78 -5.97 10.56
N LEU A 145 8.78 -5.23 10.09
CA LEU A 145 8.71 -4.74 8.72
C LEU A 145 9.96 -3.90 8.41
N SER A 146 10.28 -2.89 9.22
CA SER A 146 11.49 -2.07 9.02
C SER A 146 12.80 -2.86 9.03
N SER A 147 12.84 -4.03 9.66
CA SER A 147 14.02 -4.90 9.72
C SER A 147 14.09 -5.93 8.59
N SER A 148 12.99 -6.14 7.86
CA SER A 148 12.92 -7.13 6.80
C SER A 148 13.68 -6.65 5.56
N THR A 149 14.22 -7.59 4.78
CA THR A 149 14.91 -7.31 3.52
C THR A 149 14.02 -6.63 2.48
N LEU A 150 12.70 -6.60 2.69
CA LEU A 150 11.80 -5.82 1.84
C LEU A 150 12.02 -4.31 1.96
N PHE A 151 12.54 -3.81 3.08
CA PHE A 151 12.67 -2.37 3.36
C PHE A 151 14.11 -1.87 3.40
N ARG A 152 15.09 -2.77 3.27
CA ARG A 152 16.51 -2.43 3.07
C ARG A 152 16.81 -2.03 1.65
#